data_AF-A0A1S3VSI7-F1
#
_entry.id   AF-A0A1S3VSI7-F1
#
_cell.length_a   1.000
_cell.length_b   1.000
_cell.length_c   1.000
_cell.angle_alpha   90.00
_cell.angle_beta   90.00
_cell.angle_gamma   90.00
#
_symmetry.space_group_name_H-M   'P 1'
#
loop_
_entity.id
_entity.type
_entity.pdbx_description
1 polymer ?
#
loop_
_entity_poly.entity_id
_entity_poly.type
_entity_poly.pdbx_seq_one_letter_code
_entity_poly.pdbx_strand_id
1 'polypeptide(L)'
;MPMDLCAQIQRSFDQRYTSHARHSLDELPDSFTITDPHIPGHPIVFASPGFLKLTGYARCEVLGKTAAIFQGPGTSRRSVMEIREAVREERTEQVVLLNYRKDGTPFWMLFCVCPVFSGDGGAVVHFVAVQVPLLKKDGSGVRDFGFGCCRKEVCTDSLSELGRVCSVEQVLERDVIELEREDPCVASDEEMRSAVTAMDNIFSVLTHFSEATGRLVCRKRCSVPDVGLLSTSLIISLGRIKQSFVLTNPHLPDMPIVYASDAFLKLTGYGRSEVLGRNCRFLGGTDTDTSTLYLIKESIKAEQPCTVRILNYRKDESSFWNFLHISPVRDASGKVAYFVGVQIEDSNKNDDRQCLSPEKRQLSVVGVVKVAVRSLSMSAGSSKS
;
A
#
# COMPACT_ATOMS: atom_id res chain seq x y z
N MET A 1 4.42 10.63 -21.55
CA MET A 1 4.72 11.29 -20.27
C MET A 1 4.11 10.46 -19.14
N PRO A 2 4.86 10.02 -18.11
CA PRO A 2 4.22 9.44 -16.93
C PRO A 2 3.26 10.49 -16.38
N MET A 3 2.00 10.11 -16.13
CA MET A 3 1.06 11.02 -15.48
C MET A 3 1.65 11.48 -14.16
N ASP A 4 1.62 12.80 -13.95
CA ASP A 4 1.90 13.41 -12.66
C ASP A 4 1.14 12.65 -11.57
N LEU A 5 1.82 12.33 -10.47
CA LEU A 5 1.22 11.63 -9.33
C LEU A 5 -0.01 12.39 -8.82
N CYS A 6 0.01 13.73 -8.88
CA CYS A 6 -1.15 14.56 -8.56
C CYS A 6 -2.33 14.27 -9.49
N ALA A 7 -2.09 14.13 -10.80
CA ALA A 7 -3.14 13.79 -11.76
C ALA A 7 -3.68 12.36 -11.55
N GLN A 8 -2.83 11.41 -11.14
CA GLN A 8 -3.27 10.05 -10.79
C GLN A 8 -4.15 10.04 -9.54
N ILE A 9 -3.75 10.76 -8.49
CA ILE A 9 -4.53 10.90 -7.25
C ILE A 9 -5.88 11.55 -7.53
N GLN A 10 -5.88 12.62 -8.33
CA GLN A 10 -7.11 13.32 -8.69
C GLN A 10 -8.05 12.39 -9.47
N ARG A 11 -7.55 11.73 -10.52
CA ARG A 11 -8.35 10.79 -11.33
C ARG A 11 -8.84 9.58 -10.55
N SER A 12 -8.05 9.05 -9.62
CA SER A 12 -8.43 7.90 -8.80
C SER A 12 -9.76 8.13 -8.07
N PHE A 13 -9.90 9.30 -7.45
CA PHE A 13 -11.11 9.66 -6.73
C PHE A 13 -12.24 10.07 -7.69
N ASP A 14 -11.94 10.96 -8.64
CA ASP A 14 -12.93 11.59 -9.52
C ASP A 14 -13.48 10.62 -10.59
N GLN A 15 -12.80 9.50 -10.83
CA GLN A 15 -13.32 8.44 -11.70
C GLN A 15 -14.52 7.71 -11.07
N ARG A 16 -14.62 7.71 -9.74
CA ARG A 16 -15.64 6.97 -9.00
C ARG A 16 -16.69 7.87 -8.37
N TYR A 17 -16.29 9.01 -7.85
CA TYR A 17 -17.20 9.95 -7.21
C TYR A 17 -17.35 11.20 -8.07
N THR A 18 -18.51 11.85 -8.02
CA THR A 18 -18.68 13.14 -8.71
C THR A 18 -17.74 14.20 -8.13
N SER A 19 -17.52 15.27 -8.89
CA SER A 19 -16.66 16.40 -8.48
C SER A 19 -17.06 17.04 -7.14
N HIS A 20 -18.31 16.88 -6.73
CA HIS A 20 -18.86 17.45 -5.48
C HIS A 20 -18.50 16.63 -4.24
N ALA A 21 -18.11 15.36 -4.39
CA ALA A 21 -17.85 14.47 -3.26
C ALA A 21 -16.73 14.99 -2.34
N ARG A 22 -15.66 15.56 -2.92
CA ARG A 22 -14.56 16.14 -2.14
C ARG A 22 -15.03 17.32 -1.29
N HIS A 23 -15.89 18.18 -1.84
CA HIS A 23 -16.47 19.30 -1.11
C HIS A 23 -17.33 18.81 0.05
N SER A 24 -18.25 17.87 -0.19
CA SER A 24 -19.08 17.31 0.89
C SER A 24 -18.29 16.58 1.97
N LEU A 25 -17.17 15.95 1.61
CA LEU A 25 -16.25 15.35 2.59
C LEU A 25 -15.45 16.40 3.37
N ASP A 26 -15.08 17.53 2.74
CA ASP A 26 -14.38 18.63 3.41
C ASP A 26 -15.26 19.31 4.48
N GLU A 27 -16.60 19.29 4.32
CA GLU A 27 -17.56 19.82 5.30
C GLU A 27 -17.76 18.93 6.54
N LEU A 28 -17.28 17.68 6.51
CA LEU A 28 -17.38 16.81 7.68
C LEU A 28 -16.42 17.27 8.79
N PRO A 29 -16.87 17.34 10.06
CA PRO A 29 -16.03 17.80 11.17
C PRO A 29 -14.94 16.81 11.56
N ASP A 30 -15.05 15.56 11.08
CA ASP A 30 -14.23 14.44 11.50
C ASP A 30 -12.81 14.48 10.92
N SER A 31 -11.86 13.90 11.65
CA SER A 31 -10.49 13.70 11.16
C SER A 31 -10.41 12.34 10.45
N PHE A 32 -10.24 12.36 9.13
CA PHE A 32 -10.12 11.13 8.33
C PHE A 32 -9.28 11.32 7.07
N THR A 33 -8.82 10.19 6.55
CA THR A 33 -8.13 10.07 5.27
C THR A 33 -8.75 8.99 4.41
N ILE A 34 -8.67 9.14 3.09
CA ILE A 34 -9.02 8.09 2.13
C ILE A 34 -7.76 7.72 1.35
N THR A 35 -7.50 6.42 1.22
CA THR A 35 -6.34 5.88 0.49
C THR A 35 -6.80 5.01 -0.67
N ASP A 36 -6.01 4.96 -1.75
CA ASP A 36 -6.28 4.10 -2.91
C ASP A 36 -5.25 2.96 -2.98
N PRO A 37 -5.66 1.70 -2.79
CA PRO A 37 -4.76 0.56 -2.84
C PRO A 37 -4.25 0.19 -4.25
N HIS A 38 -4.88 0.68 -5.31
CA HIS A 38 -4.48 0.42 -6.69
C HIS A 38 -3.35 1.32 -7.17
N ILE A 39 -3.13 2.44 -6.48
CA ILE A 39 -1.96 3.29 -6.74
C ILE A 39 -0.76 2.69 -5.99
N PRO A 40 0.38 2.49 -6.67
CA PRO A 40 1.59 1.95 -6.03
C PRO A 40 1.94 2.67 -4.73
N GLY A 41 2.12 1.89 -3.67
CA GLY A 41 2.42 2.41 -2.33
C GLY A 41 1.20 2.64 -1.44
N HIS A 42 -0.02 2.44 -1.93
CA HIS A 42 -1.26 2.69 -1.20
C HIS A 42 -1.32 4.12 -0.60
N PRO A 43 -1.19 5.16 -1.44
CA PRO A 43 -1.10 6.53 -0.97
C PRO A 43 -2.45 7.09 -0.50
N ILE A 44 -2.37 8.16 0.29
CA ILE A 44 -3.49 9.01 0.68
C ILE A 44 -3.93 9.83 -0.54
N VAL A 45 -5.20 9.71 -0.92
CA VAL A 45 -5.84 10.41 -2.05
C VAL A 45 -6.82 11.50 -1.61
N PHE A 46 -7.20 11.49 -0.33
CA PHE A 46 -7.99 12.53 0.33
C PHE A 46 -7.60 12.65 1.81
N ALA A 47 -7.58 13.88 2.34
CA ALA A 47 -7.35 14.17 3.74
C ALA A 47 -8.29 15.30 4.18
N SER A 48 -9.09 15.06 5.22
CA SER A 48 -10.10 16.02 5.69
C SER A 48 -9.46 17.24 6.35
N PRO A 49 -10.15 18.39 6.40
CA PRO A 49 -9.64 19.56 7.11
C PRO A 49 -9.37 19.29 8.59
N GLY A 50 -10.23 18.49 9.24
CA GLY A 50 -10.03 18.02 10.61
C GLY A 50 -8.70 17.28 10.78
N PHE A 51 -8.38 16.36 9.85
CA PHE A 51 -7.12 15.61 9.87
C PHE A 51 -5.89 16.51 9.70
N LEU A 52 -5.96 17.46 8.77
CA LEU A 52 -4.86 18.41 8.54
C LEU A 52 -4.61 19.28 9.78
N LYS A 53 -5.69 19.74 10.44
CA LYS A 53 -5.60 20.48 11.70
C LYS A 53 -5.04 19.63 12.84
N LEU A 54 -5.46 18.38 12.95
CA LEU A 54 -5.00 17.44 13.98
C LEU A 54 -3.50 17.17 13.88
N THR A 55 -3.00 16.96 12.66
CA THR A 55 -1.62 16.54 12.39
C THR A 55 -0.65 17.70 12.17
N GLY A 56 -1.15 18.88 11.77
CA GLY A 56 -0.36 20.06 11.44
C GLY A 56 0.32 20.01 10.06
N TYR A 57 0.05 18.97 9.26
CA TYR A 57 0.56 18.88 7.89
C TYR A 57 -0.33 19.64 6.91
N ALA A 58 0.29 20.24 5.89
CA ALA A 58 -0.45 20.83 4.78
C ALA A 58 -0.96 19.73 3.83
N ARG A 59 -2.07 19.99 3.15
CA ARG A 59 -2.70 19.04 2.20
C ARG A 59 -1.71 18.52 1.15
N CYS A 60 -0.86 19.39 0.59
CA CYS A 60 0.16 19.03 -0.40
C CYS A 60 1.28 18.14 0.15
N GLU A 61 1.51 18.12 1.47
CA GLU A 61 2.51 17.27 2.12
C GLU A 61 1.97 15.86 2.38
N VAL A 62 0.65 15.72 2.48
CA VAL A 62 -0.03 14.46 2.81
C VAL A 62 -0.44 13.67 1.56
N LEU A 63 -1.01 14.34 0.56
CA LEU A 63 -1.52 13.67 -0.63
C LEU A 63 -0.38 12.96 -1.39
N GLY A 64 -0.61 11.70 -1.78
CA GLY A 64 0.39 10.88 -2.45
C GLY A 64 1.40 10.20 -1.52
N LYS A 65 1.37 10.50 -0.21
CA LYS A 65 2.21 9.83 0.78
C LYS A 65 1.49 8.63 1.37
N THR A 66 2.27 7.73 1.96
CA THR A 66 1.76 6.65 2.78
C THR A 66 1.51 7.15 4.21
N ALA A 67 0.60 6.52 4.94
CA ALA A 67 0.33 6.87 6.34
C ALA A 67 1.53 6.64 7.29
N ALA A 68 2.63 6.05 6.80
CA ALA A 68 3.85 5.85 7.57
C ALA A 68 4.54 7.17 7.96
N ILE A 69 4.26 8.27 7.28
CA ILE A 69 4.86 9.58 7.58
C ILE A 69 4.48 10.13 8.97
N PHE A 70 3.41 9.61 9.57
CA PHE A 70 2.94 10.04 10.90
C PHE A 70 3.52 9.19 12.05
N GLN A 71 4.28 8.16 11.73
CA GLN A 71 4.88 7.24 12.71
C GLN A 71 6.22 7.81 13.22
N GLY A 72 6.59 7.45 14.43
CA GLY A 72 7.86 7.87 15.04
C GLY A 72 8.40 6.84 16.04
N PRO A 73 9.41 7.22 16.86
CA PRO A 73 10.16 6.28 17.69
C PRO A 73 9.31 5.46 18.68
N GLY A 74 8.25 6.06 19.21
CA GLY A 74 7.32 5.42 20.15
C GLY A 74 6.14 4.70 19.49
N THR A 75 6.01 4.75 18.16
CA THR A 75 4.91 4.07 17.47
C THR A 75 5.08 2.55 17.57
N SER A 76 4.10 1.89 18.18
CA SER A 76 4.09 0.44 18.37
C SER A 76 4.14 -0.32 17.04
N ARG A 77 5.20 -1.10 16.84
CA ARG A 77 5.33 -1.99 15.66
C ARG A 77 4.22 -3.04 15.60
N ARG A 78 3.73 -3.48 16.75
CA ARG A 78 2.63 -4.44 16.86
C ARG A 78 1.33 -3.84 16.31
N SER A 79 0.96 -2.65 16.77
CA SER A 79 -0.22 -1.91 16.28
C SER A 79 -0.13 -1.64 14.78
N VAL A 80 1.06 -1.25 14.28
CA VAL A 80 1.28 -1.06 12.83
C VAL A 80 1.19 -2.38 12.05
N MET A 81 1.58 -3.51 12.64
CA MET A 81 1.40 -4.83 12.03
C MET A 81 -0.08 -5.22 11.99
N GLU A 82 -0.82 -5.05 13.09
CA GLU A 82 -2.26 -5.32 13.15
C GLU A 82 -3.04 -4.54 12.07
N ILE A 83 -2.74 -3.25 11.88
CA ILE A 83 -3.31 -2.44 10.80
C ILE A 83 -2.94 -2.99 9.41
N ARG A 84 -1.67 -3.36 9.20
CA ARG A 84 -1.21 -3.92 7.92
C ARG A 84 -1.90 -5.24 7.60
N GLU A 85 -2.09 -6.10 8.60
CA GLU A 85 -2.80 -7.37 8.47
C GLU A 85 -4.28 -7.15 8.16
N ALA A 86 -4.93 -6.18 8.81
CA ALA A 86 -6.31 -5.82 8.50
C ALA A 86 -6.51 -5.31 7.07
N VAL A 87 -5.63 -4.42 6.61
CA VAL A 87 -5.60 -3.97 5.20
C VAL A 87 -5.34 -5.16 4.27
N ARG A 88 -4.47 -6.08 4.68
CA ARG A 88 -4.11 -7.26 3.88
C ARG A 88 -5.27 -8.22 3.71
N GLU A 89 -6.06 -8.39 4.76
CA GLU A 89 -7.24 -9.25 4.84
C GLU A 89 -8.53 -8.55 4.42
N GLU A 90 -8.45 -7.27 4.01
CA GLU A 90 -9.60 -6.47 3.57
C GLU A 90 -10.73 -6.46 4.61
N ARG A 91 -10.35 -6.27 5.87
CA ARG A 91 -11.24 -6.23 7.03
C ARG A 91 -11.16 -4.89 7.76
N THR A 92 -12.24 -4.53 8.44
CA THR A 92 -12.28 -3.38 9.35
C THR A 92 -11.44 -3.70 10.59
N GLU A 93 -10.71 -2.70 11.08
CA GLU A 93 -9.88 -2.84 12.28
C GLU A 93 -9.83 -1.52 13.07
N GLN A 94 -9.70 -1.62 14.39
CA GLN A 94 -9.61 -0.48 15.30
C GLN A 94 -8.43 -0.68 16.25
N VAL A 95 -7.49 0.26 16.26
CA VAL A 95 -6.26 0.15 17.05
C VAL A 95 -5.96 1.49 17.70
N VAL A 96 -5.54 1.48 18.96
CA VAL A 96 -4.94 2.67 19.58
C VAL A 96 -3.49 2.80 19.12
N LEU A 97 -3.15 3.96 18.57
CA LEU A 97 -1.87 4.23 17.93
C LEU A 97 -1.28 5.55 18.42
N LEU A 98 0.03 5.54 18.68
CA LEU A 98 0.82 6.76 18.91
C LEU A 98 1.35 7.28 17.58
N ASN A 99 0.92 8.48 17.19
CA ASN A 99 1.40 9.20 16.01
C ASN A 99 2.06 10.53 16.41
N TYR A 100 2.73 11.15 15.44
CA TYR A 100 3.48 12.38 15.62
C TYR A 100 2.95 13.46 14.69
N ARG A 101 2.75 14.65 15.26
CA ARG A 101 2.44 15.86 14.48
C ARG A 101 3.66 16.32 13.70
N LYS A 102 3.44 17.27 12.79
CA LYS A 102 4.52 17.88 11.98
C LYS A 102 5.64 18.49 12.82
N ASP A 103 5.31 19.05 13.98
CA ASP A 103 6.25 19.62 14.94
C ASP A 103 7.00 18.58 15.79
N GLY A 104 6.69 17.28 15.61
CA GLY A 104 7.25 16.18 16.40
C GLY A 104 6.49 15.89 17.69
N THR A 105 5.41 16.60 18.01
CA THR A 105 4.63 16.35 19.22
C THR A 105 3.86 15.03 19.11
N PRO A 106 4.08 14.05 20.01
CA PRO A 106 3.35 12.79 19.99
C PRO A 106 1.88 12.99 20.43
N PHE A 107 0.98 12.14 19.93
CA PHE A 107 -0.37 12.02 20.44
C PHE A 107 -0.96 10.63 20.21
N TRP A 108 -1.74 10.20 21.19
CA TRP A 108 -2.53 8.99 21.11
C TRP A 108 -3.80 9.25 20.31
N MET A 109 -4.21 8.24 19.55
CA MET A 109 -5.44 8.28 18.78
C MET A 109 -6.04 6.88 18.64
N LEU A 110 -7.37 6.81 18.66
CA LEU A 110 -8.10 5.66 18.14
C LEU A 110 -8.08 5.74 16.61
N PHE A 111 -7.45 4.75 15.98
CA PHE A 111 -7.38 4.60 14.53
C PHE A 111 -8.36 3.53 14.06
N CYS A 112 -9.35 3.91 13.26
CA CYS A 112 -10.32 2.99 12.68
C CYS A 112 -10.15 2.96 11.17
N VAL A 113 -9.77 1.81 10.60
CA VAL A 113 -9.64 1.63 9.14
C VAL A 113 -10.73 0.70 8.63
N CYS A 114 -11.36 1.08 7.53
CA CYS A 114 -12.44 0.32 6.90
C CYS A 114 -12.28 0.27 5.38
N PRO A 115 -12.32 -0.91 4.74
CA PRO A 115 -12.34 -1.03 3.29
C PRO A 115 -13.66 -0.49 2.71
N VAL A 116 -13.54 0.20 1.58
CA VAL A 116 -14.67 0.60 0.74
C VAL A 116 -14.73 -0.38 -0.43
N PHE A 117 -15.83 -1.09 -0.58
CA PHE A 117 -15.99 -2.07 -1.65
C PHE A 117 -16.75 -1.48 -2.85
N SER A 118 -16.41 -1.93 -4.05
CA SER A 118 -17.20 -1.74 -5.25
C SER A 118 -18.50 -2.54 -5.13
N GLY A 119 -19.63 -1.90 -5.43
CA GLY A 119 -20.92 -2.57 -5.59
C GLY A 119 -20.86 -3.61 -6.72
N ASP A 120 -20.05 -3.32 -7.75
CA ASP A 120 -19.76 -4.24 -8.84
C ASP A 120 -18.56 -5.13 -8.46
N GLY A 121 -18.84 -6.38 -8.08
CA GLY A 121 -17.82 -7.42 -7.88
C GLY A 121 -17.10 -7.43 -6.53
N GLY A 122 -17.40 -6.51 -5.60
CA GLY A 122 -16.89 -6.58 -4.23
C GLY A 122 -15.38 -6.34 -4.07
N ALA A 123 -14.71 -5.81 -5.09
CA ALA A 123 -13.31 -5.39 -5.00
C ALA A 123 -13.16 -4.21 -4.03
N VAL A 124 -12.09 -4.14 -3.24
CA VAL A 124 -11.79 -2.94 -2.46
C VAL A 124 -11.35 -1.83 -3.39
N VAL A 125 -12.00 -0.67 -3.33
CA VAL A 125 -11.71 0.49 -4.18
C VAL A 125 -10.92 1.56 -3.45
N HIS A 126 -11.14 1.69 -2.13
CA HIS A 126 -10.46 2.63 -1.25
C HIS A 126 -10.41 2.07 0.17
N PHE A 127 -9.63 2.67 1.05
CA PHE A 127 -9.82 2.54 2.49
C PHE A 127 -10.13 3.91 3.08
N VAL A 128 -11.09 3.94 4.02
CA VAL A 128 -11.34 5.09 4.88
C VAL A 128 -10.66 4.82 6.21
N ALA A 129 -9.87 5.78 6.69
CA ALA A 129 -9.29 5.74 8.02
C ALA A 129 -9.76 6.96 8.82
N VAL A 130 -10.47 6.73 9.92
CA VAL A 130 -10.91 7.74 10.89
C VAL A 130 -9.91 7.80 12.04
N GLN A 131 -9.60 9.02 12.49
CA GLN A 131 -8.65 9.30 13.56
C GLN A 131 -9.32 10.10 14.67
N VAL A 132 -9.52 9.48 15.84
CA VAL A 132 -10.05 10.19 17.01
C VAL A 132 -8.91 10.41 18.01
N PRO A 133 -8.47 11.66 18.25
CA PRO A 133 -7.43 11.93 19.23
C PRO A 133 -7.90 11.52 20.63
N LEU A 134 -7.03 10.84 21.38
CA LEU A 134 -7.31 10.43 22.75
C LEU A 134 -6.78 11.47 23.73
N LEU A 135 -7.59 11.82 24.72
CA LEU A 135 -7.13 12.62 25.85
C LEU A 135 -6.45 11.69 26.86
N LYS A 136 -5.18 11.96 27.22
CA LYS A 136 -4.55 11.32 28.38
C LYS A 136 -5.39 11.72 29.61
N LYS A 137 -6.01 10.74 30.27
CA LYS A 137 -6.54 10.95 31.62
C LYS A 137 -5.35 10.94 32.56
N ASP A 138 -4.90 12.11 32.98
CA ASP A 138 -3.88 12.19 34.03
C ASP A 138 -4.43 11.48 35.27
N GLY A 139 -3.82 10.33 35.58
CA GLY A 139 -3.99 9.68 36.86
C GLY A 139 -3.39 10.59 37.92
N SER A 140 -4.21 10.96 38.91
CA SER A 140 -3.92 11.87 40.03
C SER A 140 -4.15 13.37 39.73
N GLY A 141 -5.22 13.88 40.34
CA GLY A 141 -5.39 15.31 40.52
C GLY A 141 -4.33 15.84 41.49
N VAL A 142 -3.24 16.37 40.95
CA VAL A 142 -2.50 17.46 41.57
C VAL A 142 -2.41 18.56 40.52
N ARG A 143 -3.18 19.62 40.74
CA ARG A 143 -3.00 20.88 40.02
C ARG A 143 -1.64 21.42 40.46
N ASP A 144 -0.64 21.39 39.60
CA ASP A 144 0.55 22.22 39.79
C ASP A 144 0.47 23.43 38.86
N PHE A 145 0.39 24.59 39.51
CA PHE A 145 0.30 25.90 38.89
C PHE A 145 1.72 26.45 38.73
N GLY A 146 2.17 26.67 37.48
CA GLY A 146 3.39 27.43 37.18
C GLY A 146 4.67 26.65 37.50
N PHE A 147 5.71 26.70 36.69
CA PHE A 147 6.34 27.90 36.17
C PHE A 147 6.96 27.61 34.81
N GLY A 148 6.76 28.53 33.86
CA GLY A 148 7.72 28.68 32.79
C GLY A 148 9.04 29.23 33.34
N CYS A 149 10.16 28.86 32.73
CA CYS A 149 11.24 29.81 32.54
C CYS A 149 12.08 29.43 31.32
N CYS A 150 12.22 30.41 30.44
CA CYS A 150 13.15 30.41 29.33
C CYS A 150 14.61 30.33 29.79
N ARG A 151 15.47 29.75 28.94
CA ARG A 151 16.88 30.09 28.68
C ARG A 151 17.71 30.72 29.82
N LYS A 152 18.86 30.11 30.11
CA LYS A 152 20.18 30.75 29.86
C LYS A 152 21.33 29.76 29.92
N GLU A 153 22.12 29.79 28.85
CA GLU A 153 23.54 29.43 28.83
C GLU A 153 24.30 30.32 29.82
N VAL A 154 25.26 29.73 30.54
CA VAL A 154 26.39 30.43 31.14
C VAL A 154 27.63 29.57 30.95
N CYS A 155 28.51 29.98 30.02
CA CYS A 155 29.92 29.63 30.04
C CYS A 155 30.64 30.56 31.02
N THR A 156 31.41 29.99 31.94
CA THR A 156 32.58 30.64 32.53
C THR A 156 33.60 29.57 32.94
N ASP A 157 34.77 29.66 32.32
CA ASP A 157 36.00 28.96 32.68
C ASP A 157 36.46 29.31 34.09
N SER A 158 37.04 28.34 34.80
CA SER A 158 38.18 28.55 35.72
C SER A 158 38.88 27.22 36.01
N LEU A 159 40.15 27.18 35.64
CA LEU A 159 41.16 26.16 35.95
C LEU A 159 41.54 26.20 37.43
N SER A 160 41.58 25.02 38.08
CA SER A 160 42.64 24.68 39.05
C SER A 160 42.58 23.20 39.41
N GLU A 161 43.70 22.52 39.18
CA GLU A 161 44.01 21.13 39.47
C GLU A 161 43.98 20.79 40.97
N LEU A 162 43.58 19.56 41.30
CA LEU A 162 44.35 18.71 42.24
C LEU A 162 43.92 17.25 42.11
N GLY A 163 44.90 16.41 41.79
CA GLY A 163 44.70 15.02 41.43
C GLY A 163 44.39 14.09 42.60
N ARG A 164 43.71 12.99 42.26
CA ARG A 164 43.95 11.65 42.82
C ARG A 164 43.38 10.62 41.86
N VAL A 165 44.28 9.92 41.20
CA VAL A 165 44.01 8.64 40.54
C VAL A 165 43.75 7.62 41.65
N CYS A 166 42.54 7.04 41.67
CA CYS A 166 42.29 5.73 42.26
C CYS A 166 41.19 5.03 41.45
N SER A 167 41.62 3.94 40.80
CA SER A 167 40.85 2.71 40.60
C SER A 167 39.66 2.74 39.65
N VAL A 168 39.97 2.39 38.40
CA VAL A 168 39.06 1.77 37.42
C VAL A 168 38.52 0.46 38.02
N GLU A 169 37.32 0.49 38.59
CA GLU A 169 36.38 -0.64 38.75
C GLU A 169 35.23 -0.19 39.67
N GLN A 170 34.24 0.50 39.09
CA GLN A 170 32.83 0.63 39.56
C GLN A 170 32.10 1.65 38.66
N VAL A 171 31.93 1.31 37.37
CA VAL A 171 31.10 2.08 36.41
C VAL A 171 30.08 1.17 35.72
N LEU A 172 29.61 0.15 36.43
CA LEU A 172 28.48 -0.67 36.00
C LEU A 172 27.57 -0.79 37.20
N GLU A 173 26.28 -0.49 37.00
CA GLU A 173 25.19 -0.48 37.99
C GLU A 173 24.89 0.86 38.66
N ARG A 174 24.42 1.82 37.87
CA ARG A 174 23.25 2.68 38.17
C ARG A 174 23.12 3.71 37.06
N ASP A 175 22.34 3.33 36.05
CA ASP A 175 21.47 4.22 35.26
C ASP A 175 20.69 3.33 34.27
N VAL A 176 19.97 2.35 34.82
CA VAL A 176 18.76 1.84 34.17
C VAL A 176 17.62 2.63 34.80
N ILE A 177 17.54 3.91 34.45
CA ILE A 177 16.35 4.71 34.72
C ILE A 177 15.25 4.12 33.85
N GLU A 178 14.30 3.51 34.56
CA GLU A 178 12.98 3.06 34.14
C GLU A 178 12.56 3.56 32.75
N LEU A 179 12.56 2.64 31.77
CA LEU A 179 11.54 2.70 30.73
C LEU A 179 10.20 2.55 31.44
N GLU A 180 9.61 3.67 31.85
CA GLU A 180 8.19 3.73 32.15
C GLU A 180 7.47 3.06 30.98
N ARG A 181 6.95 1.86 31.24
CA ARG A 181 5.99 1.22 30.35
C ARG A 181 4.76 2.10 30.44
N GLU A 182 4.68 3.14 29.60
CA GLU A 182 3.46 3.93 29.46
C GLU A 182 2.34 2.94 29.15
N ASP A 183 1.38 2.82 30.08
CA ASP A 183 0.19 2.01 29.85
C ASP A 183 -0.48 2.49 28.55
N PRO A 184 -0.85 1.57 27.64
CA PRO A 184 -1.49 1.97 26.40
C PRO A 184 -2.77 2.73 26.73
N CYS A 185 -2.89 3.97 26.22
CA CYS A 185 -4.13 4.73 26.31
C CYS A 185 -5.29 3.84 25.82
N VAL A 186 -6.36 3.76 26.60
CA VAL A 186 -7.58 3.04 26.21
C VAL A 186 -8.59 4.07 25.72
N ALA A 187 -9.19 3.80 24.55
CA ALA A 187 -10.26 4.64 24.03
C ALA A 187 -11.53 4.47 24.89
N SER A 188 -12.16 5.58 25.24
CA SER A 188 -13.45 5.64 25.92
C SER A 188 -14.61 5.31 24.98
N ASP A 189 -15.76 4.94 25.56
CA ASP A 189 -16.99 4.71 24.81
C ASP A 189 -17.43 5.92 23.97
N GLU A 190 -17.08 7.14 24.40
CA GLU A 190 -17.36 8.36 23.63
C GLU A 190 -16.49 8.44 22.37
N GLU A 191 -15.19 8.19 22.51
CA GLU A 191 -14.25 8.20 21.39
C GLU A 191 -14.58 7.06 20.39
N MET A 192 -14.99 5.90 20.89
CA MET A 192 -15.47 4.78 20.06
C MET A 192 -16.75 5.14 19.31
N ARG A 193 -17.75 5.74 19.98
CA ARG A 193 -18.99 6.19 19.33
C ARG A 193 -18.73 7.27 18.29
N SER A 194 -17.88 8.24 18.61
CA SER A 194 -17.45 9.28 17.68
C SER A 194 -16.83 8.68 16.41
N ALA A 195 -15.95 7.69 16.55
CA ALA A 195 -15.34 7.02 15.40
C ALA A 195 -16.38 6.29 14.52
N VAL A 196 -17.38 5.65 15.12
CA VAL A 196 -18.47 4.97 14.39
C VAL A 196 -19.33 5.98 13.64
N THR A 197 -19.76 7.05 14.30
CA THR A 197 -20.57 8.12 13.68
C THR A 197 -19.82 8.79 12.52
N ALA A 198 -18.53 9.12 12.71
CA ALA A 198 -17.68 9.64 11.64
C ALA A 198 -17.66 8.69 10.44
N MET A 199 -17.44 7.40 10.68
CA MET A 199 -17.41 6.39 9.62
C MET A 199 -18.75 6.29 8.90
N ASP A 200 -19.89 6.37 9.59
CA ASP A 200 -21.22 6.32 8.97
C ASP A 200 -21.48 7.53 8.08
N ASN A 201 -21.12 8.73 8.54
CA ASN A 201 -21.23 9.97 7.76
C ASN A 201 -20.38 9.92 6.48
N ILE A 202 -19.12 9.47 6.59
CA ILE A 202 -18.23 9.35 5.43
C ILE A 202 -18.81 8.37 4.41
N PHE A 203 -19.25 7.18 4.85
CA PHE A 203 -19.83 6.20 3.94
C PHE A 203 -21.14 6.67 3.30
N SER A 204 -21.96 7.45 4.02
CA SER A 204 -23.16 8.08 3.45
C SER A 204 -22.81 8.99 2.27
N VAL A 205 -21.80 9.86 2.44
CA VAL A 205 -21.30 10.74 1.38
C VAL A 205 -20.74 9.95 0.20
N LEU A 206 -19.86 8.97 0.46
CA LEU A 206 -19.25 8.16 -0.60
C LEU A 206 -20.28 7.37 -1.41
N THR A 207 -21.29 6.79 -0.73
CA THR A 207 -22.35 6.02 -1.38
C THR A 207 -23.19 6.93 -2.28
N HIS A 208 -23.67 8.05 -1.75
CA HIS A 208 -24.48 9.01 -2.50
C HIS A 208 -23.78 9.50 -3.78
N PHE A 209 -22.51 9.89 -3.69
CA PHE A 209 -21.79 10.39 -4.87
C PHE A 209 -21.26 9.29 -5.80
N SER A 210 -21.32 8.02 -5.40
CA SER A 210 -21.05 6.88 -6.27
C SER A 210 -22.27 6.44 -7.08
N GLU A 211 -23.49 6.68 -6.58
CA GLU A 211 -24.75 6.43 -7.29
C GLU A 211 -24.83 7.27 -8.56
N ALA A 212 -24.50 8.56 -8.44
CA ALA A 212 -24.55 9.51 -9.56
C ALA A 212 -23.57 9.18 -10.70
N THR A 213 -22.53 8.38 -10.44
CA THR A 213 -21.57 7.92 -11.47
C THR A 213 -21.86 6.50 -11.97
N GLY A 214 -22.85 5.81 -11.39
CA GLY A 214 -23.15 4.41 -11.66
C GLY A 214 -22.07 3.43 -11.18
N ARG A 215 -21.13 3.86 -10.33
CA ARG A 215 -20.00 3.05 -9.82
C ARG A 215 -20.12 2.86 -8.32
N LEU A 216 -21.23 2.25 -7.91
CA LEU A 216 -21.66 2.12 -6.52
C LEU A 216 -20.54 1.64 -5.59
N VAL A 217 -20.56 2.13 -4.36
CA VAL A 217 -19.70 1.63 -3.28
C VAL A 217 -20.50 1.24 -2.05
N CYS A 218 -19.93 0.34 -1.24
CA CYS A 218 -20.56 -0.14 -0.02
C CYS A 218 -19.52 -0.46 1.06
N ARG A 219 -19.97 -0.46 2.32
CA ARG A 219 -19.13 -0.84 3.47
C ARG A 219 -18.96 -2.36 3.61
N LYS A 220 -20.00 -3.13 3.29
CA LYS A 220 -19.95 -4.60 3.33
C LYS A 220 -19.69 -5.13 1.94
N ARG A 221 -18.78 -6.08 1.80
CA ARG A 221 -18.49 -6.71 0.52
C ARG A 221 -19.75 -7.38 -0.04
N CYS A 222 -20.21 -6.90 -1.19
CA CYS A 222 -21.22 -7.59 -1.97
C CYS A 222 -20.58 -8.82 -2.62
N SER A 223 -21.11 -10.01 -2.36
CA SER A 223 -20.68 -11.25 -2.99
C SER A 223 -21.31 -11.41 -4.37
N VAL A 224 -20.49 -11.40 -5.43
CA VAL A 224 -20.85 -11.69 -6.82
C VAL A 224 -19.75 -12.59 -7.41
N PRO A 225 -20.03 -13.48 -8.38
CA PRO A 225 -19.17 -14.61 -8.68
C PRO A 225 -17.89 -14.19 -9.41
N ASP A 226 -16.76 -14.56 -8.82
CA ASP A 226 -15.56 -15.14 -9.43
C ASP A 226 -15.01 -14.51 -10.74
N VAL A 227 -15.18 -13.20 -10.93
CA VAL A 227 -14.21 -12.48 -11.76
C VAL A 227 -12.96 -12.40 -10.91
N GLY A 228 -11.88 -13.07 -11.35
CA GLY A 228 -10.62 -13.25 -10.64
C GLY A 228 -9.92 -11.96 -10.20
N LEU A 229 -10.54 -11.28 -9.23
CA LEU A 229 -10.08 -10.08 -8.57
C LEU A 229 -8.94 -10.48 -7.64
N LEU A 230 -7.78 -9.85 -7.84
CA LEU A 230 -6.69 -10.00 -6.91
C LEU A 230 -7.04 -9.29 -5.62
N SER A 231 -6.65 -9.87 -4.49
CA SER A 231 -6.76 -9.16 -3.22
C SER A 231 -5.92 -7.88 -3.26
N THR A 232 -6.37 -6.87 -2.56
CA THR A 232 -5.69 -5.59 -2.34
C THR A 232 -4.26 -5.80 -1.84
N SER A 233 -4.08 -6.75 -0.92
CA SER A 233 -2.76 -7.13 -0.43
C SER A 233 -1.82 -7.63 -1.52
N LEU A 234 -2.33 -8.43 -2.45
CA LEU A 234 -1.57 -8.86 -3.61
C LEU A 234 -1.20 -7.65 -4.45
N ILE A 235 -2.17 -6.81 -4.79
CA ILE A 235 -1.99 -5.61 -5.62
C ILE A 235 -0.92 -4.68 -5.02
N ILE A 236 -1.00 -4.41 -3.72
CA ILE A 236 -0.03 -3.58 -2.99
C ILE A 236 1.38 -4.21 -3.06
N SER A 237 1.48 -5.53 -2.86
CA SER A 237 2.77 -6.24 -2.87
C SER A 237 3.40 -6.23 -4.26
N LEU A 238 2.58 -6.48 -5.29
CA LEU A 238 3.00 -6.47 -6.69
C LEU A 238 3.39 -5.06 -7.17
N GLY A 239 2.69 -4.02 -6.71
CA GLY A 239 2.97 -2.61 -7.06
C GLY A 239 4.34 -2.10 -6.60
N ARG A 240 5.04 -2.82 -5.71
CA ARG A 240 6.42 -2.49 -5.30
C ARG A 240 7.45 -2.90 -6.35
N ILE A 241 7.13 -3.87 -7.20
CA ILE A 241 8.03 -4.39 -8.24
C ILE A 241 8.14 -3.36 -9.37
N LYS A 242 9.37 -2.98 -9.72
CA LYS A 242 9.65 -1.92 -10.70
C LYS A 242 9.88 -2.43 -12.12
N GLN A 243 10.00 -3.75 -12.30
CA GLN A 243 10.24 -4.40 -13.58
C GLN A 243 8.92 -4.67 -14.33
N SER A 244 9.01 -4.86 -15.66
CA SER A 244 7.84 -5.20 -16.48
C SER A 244 7.43 -6.65 -16.25
N PHE A 245 6.23 -6.83 -15.73
CA PHE A 245 5.56 -8.12 -15.67
C PHE A 245 4.03 -7.99 -15.72
N VAL A 246 3.39 -9.13 -15.99
CA VAL A 246 1.95 -9.35 -15.91
C VAL A 246 1.65 -10.63 -15.14
N LEU A 247 0.47 -10.71 -14.52
CA LEU A 247 -0.11 -11.98 -14.05
C LEU A 247 -1.33 -12.33 -14.90
N THR A 248 -1.41 -13.58 -15.31
CA THR A 248 -2.59 -14.14 -15.99
C THR A 248 -3.24 -15.24 -15.16
N ASN A 249 -4.56 -15.35 -15.26
CA ASN A 249 -5.32 -16.36 -14.51
C ASN A 249 -5.69 -17.54 -15.43
N PRO A 250 -5.06 -18.72 -15.28
CA PRO A 250 -5.34 -19.89 -16.12
C PRO A 250 -6.71 -20.53 -15.88
N HIS A 251 -7.41 -20.17 -14.80
CA HIS A 251 -8.73 -20.71 -14.46
C HIS A 251 -9.88 -19.94 -15.11
N LEU A 252 -9.58 -18.80 -15.74
CA LEU A 252 -10.56 -18.02 -16.48
C LEU A 252 -10.47 -18.31 -17.99
N PRO A 253 -11.58 -18.22 -18.74
CA PRO A 253 -11.59 -18.39 -20.18
C PRO A 253 -10.54 -17.51 -20.85
N ASP A 254 -9.78 -18.09 -21.78
CA ASP A 254 -8.72 -17.42 -22.54
C ASP A 254 -7.48 -16.95 -21.75
N MET A 255 -7.36 -17.31 -20.46
CA MET A 255 -6.21 -16.97 -19.61
C MET A 255 -5.88 -15.46 -19.64
N PRO A 256 -6.81 -14.59 -19.19
CA PRO A 256 -6.68 -13.16 -19.29
C PRO A 256 -5.64 -12.61 -18.30
N ILE A 257 -5.10 -11.44 -18.61
CA ILE A 257 -4.30 -10.63 -17.68
C ILE A 257 -5.20 -10.13 -16.55
N VAL A 258 -4.83 -10.48 -15.32
CA VAL A 258 -5.48 -10.01 -14.08
C VAL A 258 -4.64 -8.94 -13.35
N TYR A 259 -3.36 -8.79 -13.72
CA TYR A 259 -2.52 -7.70 -13.23
C TYR A 259 -1.48 -7.30 -14.28
N ALA A 260 -1.25 -5.99 -14.40
CA ALA A 260 -0.20 -5.43 -15.24
C ALA A 260 0.59 -4.35 -14.46
N SER A 261 1.89 -4.56 -14.36
CA SER A 261 2.82 -3.59 -13.75
C SER A 261 2.87 -2.28 -14.55
N ASP A 262 3.21 -1.17 -13.89
CA ASP A 262 3.38 0.12 -14.59
C ASP A 262 4.50 0.07 -15.63
N ALA A 263 5.56 -0.71 -15.36
CA ALA A 263 6.64 -0.91 -16.32
C ALA A 263 6.18 -1.65 -17.58
N PHE A 264 5.25 -2.60 -17.48
CA PHE A 264 4.64 -3.26 -18.64
C PHE A 264 3.78 -2.29 -19.46
N LEU A 265 2.97 -1.46 -18.80
CA LEU A 265 2.16 -0.44 -19.48
C LEU A 265 3.05 0.57 -20.20
N LYS A 266 4.14 1.01 -19.55
CA LYS A 266 5.13 1.91 -20.15
C LYS A 266 5.86 1.27 -21.32
N LEU A 267 6.27 0.01 -21.19
CA LEU A 267 6.92 -0.74 -22.25
C LEU A 267 6.00 -0.83 -23.46
N THR A 268 4.79 -1.32 -23.29
CA THR A 268 3.90 -1.65 -24.42
C THR A 268 3.10 -0.47 -24.97
N GLY A 269 2.99 0.63 -24.21
CA GLY A 269 2.20 1.81 -24.58
C GLY A 269 0.69 1.66 -24.36
N TYR A 270 0.21 0.51 -23.90
CA TYR A 270 -1.21 0.29 -23.60
C TYR A 270 -1.59 0.81 -22.20
N GLY A 271 -2.80 1.32 -22.06
CA GLY A 271 -3.40 1.67 -20.78
C GLY A 271 -3.86 0.44 -19.99
N ARG A 272 -3.93 0.56 -18.66
CA ARG A 272 -4.35 -0.54 -17.76
C ARG A 272 -5.73 -1.12 -18.13
N SER A 273 -6.71 -0.25 -18.41
CA SER A 273 -8.06 -0.65 -18.83
C SER A 273 -8.10 -1.36 -20.18
N GLU A 274 -7.08 -1.19 -21.01
CA GLU A 274 -6.99 -1.81 -22.34
C GLU A 274 -6.33 -3.19 -22.31
N VAL A 275 -5.65 -3.56 -21.21
CA VAL A 275 -4.92 -4.82 -21.08
C VAL A 275 -5.56 -5.80 -20.09
N LEU A 276 -6.16 -5.30 -19.00
CA LEU A 276 -6.85 -6.16 -18.04
C LEU A 276 -8.03 -6.88 -18.69
N GLY A 277 -8.18 -8.16 -18.41
CA GLY A 277 -9.22 -9.01 -19.02
C GLY A 277 -8.88 -9.56 -20.40
N ARG A 278 -7.73 -9.22 -20.99
CA ARG A 278 -7.30 -9.73 -22.31
C ARG A 278 -6.14 -10.70 -22.18
N ASN A 279 -6.05 -11.65 -23.12
CA ASN A 279 -4.86 -12.48 -23.26
C ASN A 279 -3.69 -11.67 -23.84
N CYS A 280 -2.46 -11.92 -23.38
CA CYS A 280 -1.24 -11.21 -23.82
C CYS A 280 -0.94 -11.28 -25.32
N ARG A 281 -1.58 -12.19 -26.08
CA ARG A 281 -1.34 -12.36 -27.52
C ARG A 281 -1.62 -11.12 -28.38
N PHE A 282 -2.31 -10.10 -27.84
CA PHE A 282 -2.49 -8.82 -28.55
C PHE A 282 -1.16 -8.10 -28.85
N LEU A 283 -0.06 -8.47 -28.17
CA LEU A 283 1.28 -7.98 -28.47
C LEU A 283 1.92 -8.68 -29.68
N GLY A 284 1.31 -9.74 -30.22
CA GLY A 284 1.77 -10.38 -31.45
C GLY A 284 1.33 -9.59 -32.69
N GLY A 285 2.09 -9.72 -33.77
CA GLY A 285 1.79 -9.14 -35.07
C GLY A 285 2.28 -10.04 -36.20
N THR A 286 2.32 -9.51 -37.42
CA THR A 286 2.55 -10.28 -38.66
C THR A 286 3.85 -11.06 -38.66
N ASP A 287 4.93 -10.50 -38.11
CA ASP A 287 6.25 -11.13 -38.10
C ASP A 287 6.56 -11.87 -36.78
N THR A 288 5.56 -12.02 -35.89
CA THR A 288 5.72 -12.82 -34.69
C THR A 288 5.79 -14.30 -35.05
N ASP A 289 6.93 -14.92 -34.78
CA ASP A 289 7.16 -16.33 -35.07
C ASP A 289 6.15 -17.27 -34.38
N THR A 290 5.43 -18.04 -35.20
CA THR A 290 4.40 -18.97 -34.75
C THR A 290 4.99 -20.19 -34.03
N SER A 291 6.22 -20.58 -34.34
CA SER A 291 6.89 -21.70 -33.65
C SER A 291 7.19 -21.36 -32.19
N THR A 292 7.61 -20.12 -31.92
CA THR A 292 7.78 -19.56 -30.58
C THR A 292 6.45 -19.51 -29.80
N LEU A 293 5.35 -19.13 -30.46
CA LEU A 293 4.01 -19.15 -29.83
C LEU A 293 3.57 -20.57 -29.45
N TYR A 294 3.87 -21.56 -30.29
CA TYR A 294 3.60 -22.96 -30.00
C TYR A 294 4.40 -23.44 -28.78
N LEU A 295 5.70 -23.12 -28.71
CA LEU A 295 6.56 -23.45 -27.56
C LEU A 295 6.01 -22.87 -26.25
N ILE A 296 5.56 -21.61 -26.26
CA ILE A 296 4.91 -20.99 -25.10
C ILE A 296 3.67 -21.78 -24.69
N LYS A 297 2.80 -22.10 -25.66
CA LYS A 297 1.53 -22.80 -25.42
C LYS A 297 1.76 -24.18 -24.80
N GLU A 298 2.70 -24.96 -25.34
CA GLU A 298 3.02 -26.28 -24.80
C GLU A 298 3.65 -26.19 -23.41
N SER A 299 4.51 -25.20 -23.17
CA SER A 299 5.11 -24.97 -21.85
C SER A 299 4.07 -24.62 -20.78
N ILE A 300 3.07 -23.79 -21.14
CA ILE A 300 1.95 -23.45 -20.25
C ILE A 300 1.09 -24.68 -19.95
N LYS A 301 0.77 -25.50 -20.96
CA LYS A 301 0.03 -26.77 -20.76
C LYS A 301 0.79 -27.74 -19.85
N ALA A 302 2.11 -27.80 -19.98
CA ALA A 302 2.96 -28.65 -19.15
C ALA A 302 3.24 -28.07 -17.75
N GLU A 303 2.69 -26.89 -17.43
CA GLU A 303 2.98 -26.13 -16.21
C GLU A 303 4.48 -25.94 -15.97
N GLN A 304 5.26 -25.72 -17.03
CA GLN A 304 6.71 -25.51 -16.97
C GLN A 304 7.08 -24.06 -17.26
N PRO A 305 8.18 -23.55 -16.65
CA PRO A 305 8.72 -22.26 -17.03
C PRO A 305 9.29 -22.32 -18.45
N CYS A 306 9.16 -21.23 -19.20
CA CYS A 306 9.80 -21.08 -20.50
C CYS A 306 10.39 -19.67 -20.67
N THR A 307 11.53 -19.60 -21.34
CA THR A 307 12.16 -18.33 -21.73
C THR A 307 12.31 -18.33 -23.24
N VAL A 308 11.81 -17.28 -23.89
CA VAL A 308 11.86 -17.14 -25.34
C VAL A 308 12.19 -15.71 -25.72
N ARG A 309 12.75 -15.55 -26.92
CA ARG A 309 12.91 -14.25 -27.57
C ARG A 309 11.84 -14.14 -28.65
N ILE A 310 10.89 -13.23 -28.46
CA ILE A 310 9.71 -13.09 -29.33
C ILE A 310 9.58 -11.65 -29.82
N LEU A 311 9.25 -11.47 -31.09
CA LEU A 311 8.95 -10.15 -31.64
C LEU A 311 7.54 -9.72 -31.22
N ASN A 312 7.45 -8.59 -30.53
CA ASN A 312 6.19 -8.01 -30.08
C ASN A 312 6.01 -6.60 -30.63
N TYR A 313 4.77 -6.13 -30.64
CA TYR A 313 4.36 -4.84 -31.16
C TYR A 313 3.73 -4.01 -30.05
N ARG A 314 4.07 -2.73 -30.01
CA ARG A 314 3.50 -1.73 -29.10
C ARG A 314 2.19 -1.21 -29.65
N LYS A 315 1.49 -0.41 -28.84
CA LYS A 315 0.25 0.26 -29.23
C LYS A 315 0.42 1.20 -30.44
N ASP A 316 1.60 1.78 -30.60
CA ASP A 316 1.96 2.65 -31.73
C ASP A 316 2.48 1.86 -32.95
N GLU A 317 2.27 0.55 -32.97
CA GLU A 317 2.67 -0.39 -34.02
C GLU A 317 4.20 -0.59 -34.16
N SER A 318 5.02 0.10 -33.36
CA SER A 318 6.45 -0.16 -33.33
C SER A 318 6.75 -1.56 -32.78
N SER A 319 7.73 -2.24 -33.39
CA SER A 319 8.16 -3.57 -32.98
C SER A 319 9.32 -3.51 -31.99
N PHE A 320 9.41 -4.50 -31.11
CA PHE A 320 10.52 -4.68 -30.19
C PHE A 320 10.76 -6.17 -29.91
N TRP A 321 12.03 -6.53 -29.70
CA TRP A 321 12.39 -7.86 -29.25
C TRP A 321 12.12 -8.00 -27.75
N ASN A 322 11.16 -8.84 -27.41
CA ASN A 322 10.80 -9.16 -26.04
C ASN A 322 11.52 -10.44 -25.61
N PHE A 323 12.51 -10.29 -24.72
CA PHE A 323 13.03 -11.41 -23.96
C PHE A 323 12.03 -11.73 -22.84
N LEU A 324 11.20 -12.74 -23.11
CA LEU A 324 10.03 -13.10 -22.32
C LEU A 324 10.33 -14.34 -21.49
N HIS A 325 10.12 -14.24 -20.18
CA HIS A 325 10.11 -15.39 -19.28
C HIS A 325 8.72 -15.60 -18.70
N ILE A 326 8.18 -16.80 -18.84
CA ILE A 326 6.90 -17.22 -18.28
C ILE A 326 7.16 -18.29 -17.23
N SER A 327 6.55 -18.16 -16.05
CA SER A 327 6.64 -19.17 -15.00
C SER A 327 5.27 -19.38 -14.35
N PRO A 328 4.89 -20.62 -14.02
CA PRO A 328 3.75 -20.87 -13.14
C PRO A 328 4.02 -20.31 -11.74
N VAL A 329 2.97 -19.78 -11.12
CA VAL A 329 2.95 -19.30 -9.74
C VAL A 329 1.92 -20.13 -8.99
N ARG A 330 2.39 -20.91 -8.01
CA ARG A 330 1.56 -21.84 -7.26
C ARG A 330 1.09 -21.23 -5.95
N ASP A 331 -0.15 -21.52 -5.56
CA ASP A 331 -0.69 -21.18 -4.24
C ASP A 331 -0.08 -22.06 -3.13
N ALA A 332 -0.58 -21.89 -1.90
CA ALA A 332 -0.15 -22.72 -0.76
C ALA A 332 -0.57 -24.21 -0.89
N SER A 333 -1.56 -24.53 -1.72
CA SER A 333 -1.97 -25.92 -2.00
C SER A 333 -1.05 -26.61 -3.01
N GLY A 334 -0.17 -25.85 -3.68
CA GLY A 334 0.70 -26.34 -4.74
C GLY A 334 0.06 -26.34 -6.14
N LYS A 335 -1.20 -25.90 -6.26
CA LYS A 335 -1.86 -25.71 -7.56
C LYS A 335 -1.42 -24.41 -8.20
N VAL A 336 -1.36 -24.37 -9.54
CA VAL A 336 -1.05 -23.13 -10.26
C VAL A 336 -2.21 -22.16 -10.07
N ALA A 337 -1.95 -21.03 -9.40
CA ALA A 337 -2.92 -19.97 -9.22
C ALA A 337 -2.85 -18.97 -10.38
N TYR A 338 -1.64 -18.66 -10.85
CA TYR A 338 -1.39 -17.70 -11.92
C TYR A 338 -0.19 -18.12 -12.77
N PHE A 339 -0.06 -17.53 -13.96
CA PHE A 339 1.22 -17.45 -14.66
C PHE A 339 1.77 -16.03 -14.55
N VAL A 340 3.07 -15.91 -14.27
CA VAL A 340 3.78 -14.62 -14.36
C VAL A 340 4.53 -14.57 -15.69
N GLY A 341 4.34 -13.50 -16.45
CA GLY A 341 5.12 -13.20 -17.65
C GLY A 341 5.97 -11.95 -17.40
N VAL A 342 7.30 -12.08 -17.47
CA VAL A 342 8.27 -10.99 -17.25
C VAL A 342 8.90 -10.62 -18.59
N GLN A 343 8.78 -9.34 -18.98
CA GLN A 343 9.25 -8.82 -20.26
C GLN A 343 10.50 -7.96 -20.07
N ILE A 344 11.51 -8.19 -20.89
CA ILE A 344 12.66 -7.30 -21.01
C ILE A 344 12.82 -6.97 -22.49
N GLU A 345 12.84 -5.69 -22.82
CA GLU A 345 13.22 -5.26 -24.17
C GLU A 345 14.71 -5.52 -24.37
N ASP A 346 15.00 -6.40 -25.32
CA ASP A 346 16.35 -6.73 -25.73
C ASP A 346 16.86 -5.63 -26.67
N SER A 347 17.77 -4.80 -26.18
CA SER A 347 18.39 -3.73 -26.96
C SER A 347 19.82 -4.11 -27.30
N ASN A 348 20.20 -3.97 -28.57
CA ASN A 348 21.52 -4.33 -29.12
C ASN A 348 22.73 -3.54 -28.51
N LYS A 349 22.56 -2.83 -27.40
CA LYS A 349 23.62 -2.02 -26.79
C LYS A 349 24.33 -2.83 -25.72
N ASN A 350 25.57 -3.21 -26.02
CA ASN A 350 26.59 -3.68 -25.07
C ASN A 350 26.89 -2.57 -24.03
N ASP A 351 25.99 -2.34 -23.08
CA ASP A 351 26.28 -1.48 -21.93
C ASP A 351 26.53 -2.34 -20.71
N ASP A 352 27.72 -2.93 -20.71
CA ASP A 352 28.25 -3.77 -19.65
C ASP A 352 28.84 -2.87 -18.56
N ARG A 353 27.99 -2.40 -17.64
CA ARG A 353 28.42 -1.85 -16.34
C ARG A 353 27.45 -2.26 -15.22
N GLN A 354 27.80 -3.35 -14.53
CA GLN A 354 27.32 -3.74 -13.18
C GLN A 354 25.82 -4.06 -12.99
N CYS A 355 25.11 -4.60 -13.98
CA CYS A 355 23.73 -5.10 -13.78
C CYS A 355 23.64 -6.64 -13.83
N LEU A 356 22.69 -7.22 -13.09
CA LEU A 356 22.35 -8.65 -13.18
C LEU A 356 22.00 -9.02 -14.63
N SER A 357 22.35 -10.24 -15.07
CA SER A 357 21.95 -10.74 -16.40
C SER A 357 20.42 -10.68 -16.59
N PRO A 358 19.90 -10.53 -17.82
CA PRO A 358 18.46 -10.47 -18.09
C PRO A 358 17.67 -11.61 -17.41
N GLU A 359 18.21 -12.83 -17.43
CA GLU A 359 17.62 -14.01 -16.79
C GLU A 359 17.56 -13.84 -15.28
N LYS A 360 18.66 -13.38 -14.64
CA LYS A 360 18.68 -13.14 -13.19
C LYS A 360 17.66 -12.05 -12.80
N ARG A 361 17.48 -11.03 -13.64
CA ARG A 361 16.46 -9.98 -13.43
C ARG A 361 15.05 -10.56 -13.52
N GLN A 362 14.78 -11.41 -14.52
CA GLN A 362 13.48 -12.07 -14.66
C GLN A 362 13.19 -12.99 -13.46
N LEU A 363 14.15 -13.84 -13.08
CA LEU A 363 14.00 -14.77 -11.97
C LEU A 363 13.82 -14.06 -10.62
N SER A 364 14.45 -12.90 -10.42
CA SER A 364 14.23 -12.07 -9.23
C SER A 364 12.76 -11.64 -9.13
N VAL A 365 12.17 -11.16 -10.23
CA VAL A 365 10.73 -10.78 -10.28
C VAL A 365 9.85 -11.99 -10.00
N VAL A 366 10.13 -13.13 -10.65
CA VAL A 366 9.38 -14.38 -10.43
C VAL A 366 9.42 -14.79 -8.95
N GLY A 367 10.59 -14.67 -8.30
CA GLY A 367 10.75 -14.96 -6.87
C GLY A 367 9.85 -14.10 -5.99
N VAL A 368 9.87 -12.76 -6.19
CA VAL A 368 9.03 -11.83 -5.42
C VAL A 368 7.54 -12.10 -5.64
N VAL A 369 7.12 -12.35 -6.88
CA VAL A 369 5.72 -12.67 -7.22
C VAL A 369 5.29 -13.99 -6.56
N LYS A 370 6.12 -15.04 -6.61
CA LYS A 370 5.83 -16.33 -5.97
C LYS A 370 5.65 -16.20 -4.47
N VAL A 371 6.46 -15.38 -3.81
CA VAL A 371 6.32 -15.09 -2.38
C VAL A 371 5.00 -14.36 -2.12
N ALA A 372 4.71 -13.29 -2.87
CA ALA A 372 3.49 -12.50 -2.70
C ALA A 372 2.21 -13.34 -2.84
N VAL A 373 2.15 -14.23 -3.83
CA VAL A 373 0.98 -15.11 -4.04
C VAL A 373 0.85 -16.15 -2.93
N ARG A 374 1.95 -16.79 -2.51
CA ARG A 374 1.91 -17.80 -1.44
C ARG A 374 1.48 -17.23 -0.09
N SER A 375 1.94 -16.02 0.25
CA SER A 375 1.59 -15.36 1.52
C SER A 375 0.09 -15.05 1.68
N LEU A 376 -0.66 -14.98 0.58
CA LEU A 376 -2.11 -14.74 0.61
C LEU A 376 -2.91 -16.01 0.90
N SER A 377 -2.47 -17.13 0.33
CA SER A 377 -3.14 -18.42 0.51
C SER A 377 -2.98 -18.97 1.93
N MET A 378 -1.93 -18.58 2.66
CA MET A 378 -1.71 -19.01 4.04
C MET A 378 -2.72 -18.39 5.04
N SER A 379 -3.20 -17.16 4.80
CA SER A 379 -4.18 -16.52 5.69
C SER A 379 -5.60 -17.04 5.51
N ALA A 380 -5.96 -17.55 4.33
CA ALA A 380 -7.29 -18.11 4.08
C ALA A 380 -7.51 -19.48 4.76
N GLY A 381 -6.44 -20.17 5.16
CA GLY A 381 -6.49 -21.53 5.71
C GLY A 381 -6.57 -21.65 7.23
N SER A 382 -6.37 -20.56 8.00
CA SER A 382 -6.26 -20.67 9.48
C SER A 382 -7.56 -20.52 10.26
N SER A 383 -8.71 -20.34 9.60
CA SER A 383 -9.98 -20.06 10.30
C SER A 383 -10.79 -21.31 10.70
N LYS A 384 -10.19 -22.49 10.76
CA LYS A 384 -10.82 -23.70 11.31
C LYS A 384 -9.82 -24.50 12.16
N SER A 385 -9.79 -24.20 13.44
CA SER A 385 -9.37 -25.12 14.50
C SER A 385 -9.97 -24.69 15.81
#